data_AF-A0A1Q9N2M1-F1
#
_entry.id   AF-A0A1Q9N2M1-F1
#
_cell.length_a   1.000
_cell.length_b   1.000
_cell.length_c   1.000
_cell.angle_alpha   90.00
_cell.angle_beta   90.00
_cell.angle_gamma   90.00
#
_symmetry.space_group_name_H-M   'P 1'
#
loop_
_entity.id
_entity.type
_entity.pdbx_description
1 polymer ?
#
loop_
_entity_poly.entity_id
_entity_poly.type
_entity_poly.pdbx_seq_one_letter_code
_entity_poly.pdbx_strand_id
1 'polypeptide(L)'
;MLLRTGAMHVAAEKLEDLLPQVIRKGKQNQEIVEKFSANRILDSLLEDTSATKEEAQKITTEVVRLLMRLNLPRLTGPMIRELTCTILLQLGYEKYRYQYTRVGFPMKELESLLAQTDKNKLPQVVLDQVLFEYNAVKAKITSNVPPKK
;
A
#
# COMPACT_ATOMS: atom_id res chain seq x y z
N MET A 1 37.73 -15.64 -7.96
CA MET A 1 36.33 -15.42 -8.41
C MET A 1 35.34 -15.22 -7.25
N LEU A 2 35.76 -14.70 -6.08
CA LEU A 2 34.91 -14.61 -4.86
C LEU A 2 34.64 -13.19 -4.35
N LEU A 3 35.15 -12.14 -5.01
CA LEU A 3 35.02 -10.75 -4.55
C LEU A 3 33.76 -10.02 -5.06
N ARG A 4 33.01 -10.59 -6.02
CA ARG A 4 31.82 -9.94 -6.60
C ARG A 4 30.54 -10.12 -5.79
N THR A 5 30.41 -11.20 -5.03
CA THR A 5 29.20 -11.53 -4.26
C THR A 5 29.04 -10.68 -3.00
N GLY A 6 30.13 -10.37 -2.29
CA GLY A 6 30.08 -9.57 -1.06
C GLY A 6 29.66 -8.11 -1.28
N ALA A 7 30.20 -7.44 -2.31
CA ALA A 7 29.87 -6.05 -2.61
C ALA A 7 28.41 -5.87 -3.05
N MET A 8 27.87 -6.81 -3.83
CA MET A 8 26.45 -6.79 -4.22
C MET A 8 25.52 -7.03 -3.03
N HIS A 9 25.90 -7.91 -2.10
CA HIS A 9 25.10 -8.18 -0.91
C HIS A 9 25.05 -6.96 0.03
N VAL A 10 26.20 -6.31 0.26
CA VAL A 10 26.30 -5.09 1.07
C VAL A 10 25.56 -3.90 0.42
N ALA A 11 25.58 -3.81 -0.92
CA ALA A 11 24.82 -2.79 -1.64
C ALA A 11 23.29 -3.03 -1.56
N ALA A 12 22.85 -4.29 -1.57
CA ALA A 12 21.45 -4.66 -1.42
C ALA A 12 20.93 -4.41 0.01
N GLU A 13 21.70 -4.74 1.05
CA GLU A 13 21.35 -4.42 2.45
C GLU A 13 21.20 -2.90 2.65
N LYS A 14 22.15 -2.10 2.13
CA LYS A 14 22.05 -0.63 2.18
C LYS A 14 20.84 -0.07 1.42
N LEU A 15 20.33 -0.80 0.42
CA LEU A 15 19.16 -0.39 -0.34
C LEU A 15 17.86 -0.67 0.42
N GLU A 16 17.80 -1.78 1.17
CA GLU A 16 16.67 -2.09 2.06
C GLU A 16 16.50 -1.05 3.16
N ASP A 17 17.60 -0.46 3.65
CA ASP A 17 17.59 0.60 4.67
C ASP A 17 16.97 1.92 4.17
N LEU A 18 16.89 2.13 2.85
CA LEU A 18 16.28 3.31 2.24
C LEU A 18 14.76 3.20 2.11
N LEU A 19 14.19 2.03 2.41
CA LEU A 19 12.77 1.78 2.30
C LEU A 19 12.08 1.92 3.68
N PRO A 20 10.87 2.52 3.72
CA PRO A 20 10.14 2.69 4.96
C PRO A 20 9.74 1.35 5.57
N GLN A 21 9.54 1.30 6.87
CA GLN A 21 8.76 0.21 7.45
C GLN A 21 7.26 0.42 7.17
N VAL A 22 6.49 -0.66 7.11
CA VAL A 22 5.05 -0.59 6.85
C VAL A 22 4.28 -0.85 8.15
N ILE A 23 3.40 0.07 8.50
CA ILE A 23 2.44 -0.06 9.60
C ILE A 23 1.16 -0.64 9.02
N ARG A 24 0.76 -1.80 9.52
CA ARG A 24 -0.48 -2.47 9.16
C ARG A 24 -1.29 -2.83 10.40
N LYS A 25 -2.58 -3.08 10.18
CA LYS A 25 -3.47 -3.62 11.21
C LYS A 25 -3.19 -5.11 11.40
N GLY A 26 -2.98 -5.52 12.64
CA GLY A 26 -2.88 -6.90 13.09
C GLY A 26 -4.21 -7.44 13.65
N LYS A 27 -4.15 -8.63 14.26
CA LYS A 27 -5.30 -9.20 14.98
C LYS A 27 -5.71 -8.29 16.13
N GLN A 28 -7.00 -8.21 16.46
CA GLN A 28 -7.53 -7.37 17.55
C GLN A 28 -7.14 -5.88 17.47
N ASN A 29 -6.96 -5.36 16.25
CA ASN A 29 -6.63 -3.95 16.01
C ASN A 29 -5.27 -3.47 16.55
N GLN A 30 -4.34 -4.38 16.82
CA GLN A 30 -2.97 -4.01 17.18
C GLN A 30 -2.20 -3.49 15.96
N GLU A 31 -1.29 -2.54 16.16
CA GLU A 31 -0.38 -2.13 15.10
C GLU A 31 0.75 -3.15 14.94
N ILE A 32 0.99 -3.57 13.71
CA ILE A 32 2.14 -4.39 13.35
C ILE A 32 3.04 -3.55 12.46
N VAL A 33 4.32 -3.47 12.83
CA VAL A 33 5.37 -2.86 12.02
C VAL A 33 6.13 -3.97 11.33
N GLU A 34 6.17 -3.94 9.99
CA GLU A 34 6.87 -4.93 9.18
C GLU A 34 7.81 -4.26 8.17
N LYS A 35 8.74 -5.03 7.61
CA LYS A 35 9.58 -4.56 6.50
C LYS A 35 8.71 -4.30 5.27
N PHE A 36 9.05 -3.27 4.49
CA PHE A 36 8.43 -3.05 3.20
C PHE A 36 8.67 -4.23 2.25
N SER A 37 7.67 -4.54 1.45
CA SER A 37 7.75 -5.56 0.39
C SER A 37 7.10 -5.02 -0.88
N ALA A 38 7.89 -4.89 -1.94
CA ALA A 38 7.42 -4.44 -3.25
C ALA A 38 6.36 -5.39 -3.83
N ASN A 39 6.43 -6.68 -3.49
CA ASN A 39 5.44 -7.68 -3.93
C ASN A 39 4.03 -7.31 -3.49
N ARG A 40 3.86 -6.68 -2.31
CA ARG A 40 2.51 -6.24 -1.88
C ARG A 40 1.89 -5.23 -2.86
N ILE A 41 2.68 -4.35 -3.46
CA ILE A 41 2.19 -3.38 -4.47
C ILE A 41 1.88 -4.12 -5.76
N LEU A 42 2.80 -4.96 -6.21
CA LEU A 42 2.64 -5.76 -7.43
C LEU A 42 1.36 -6.59 -7.39
N ASP A 43 1.19 -7.36 -6.31
CA ASP A 43 0.03 -8.23 -6.11
C ASP A 43 -1.26 -7.41 -6.09
N SER A 44 -1.28 -6.29 -5.35
CA SER A 44 -2.47 -5.44 -5.30
C SER A 44 -2.82 -4.81 -6.64
N LEU A 45 -1.84 -4.46 -7.49
CA LEU A 45 -2.10 -3.97 -8.85
C LEU A 45 -2.69 -5.05 -9.74
N LEU A 46 -2.19 -6.28 -9.65
CA LEU A 46 -2.71 -7.43 -10.40
C LEU A 46 -4.11 -7.84 -9.93
N GLU A 47 -4.37 -7.70 -8.64
CA GLU A 47 -5.68 -7.96 -8.07
C GLU A 47 -6.66 -6.85 -8.47
N ASP A 48 -6.35 -5.59 -8.20
CA ASP A 48 -7.36 -4.51 -8.27
C ASP A 48 -7.50 -3.85 -9.64
N THR A 49 -6.61 -4.15 -10.59
CA THR A 49 -6.63 -3.50 -11.91
C THR A 49 -6.58 -4.53 -13.03
N SER A 50 -6.80 -4.06 -14.26
CA SER A 50 -6.59 -4.87 -15.46
C SER A 50 -5.17 -4.72 -16.03
N ALA A 51 -4.18 -4.38 -15.20
CA ALA A 51 -2.79 -4.27 -15.63
C ALA A 51 -2.20 -5.66 -15.96
N THR A 52 -1.37 -5.72 -16.98
CA THR A 52 -0.54 -6.91 -17.24
C THR A 52 0.55 -7.03 -16.17
N LYS A 53 1.15 -8.22 -16.06
CA LYS A 53 2.28 -8.46 -15.17
C LYS A 53 3.45 -7.50 -15.42
N GLU A 54 3.76 -7.24 -16.68
CA GLU A 54 4.83 -6.34 -17.07
C GLU A 54 4.54 -4.89 -16.67
N GLU A 55 3.33 -4.39 -16.92
CA GLU A 55 2.91 -3.05 -16.49
C GLU A 55 2.93 -2.91 -14.96
N ALA A 56 2.40 -3.90 -14.25
CA ALA A 56 2.36 -3.89 -12.78
C ALA A 56 3.78 -3.90 -12.17
N GLN A 57 4.73 -4.63 -12.78
CA GLN A 57 6.14 -4.61 -12.40
C GLN A 57 6.80 -3.25 -12.64
N LYS A 58 6.52 -2.63 -13.80
CA LYS A 58 7.00 -1.28 -14.12
C LYS A 58 6.49 -0.25 -13.11
N ILE A 59 5.18 -0.23 -12.85
CA ILE A 59 4.56 0.67 -11.88
C ILE A 59 5.16 0.46 -10.48
N THR A 60 5.27 -0.79 -10.04
CA THR A 60 5.87 -1.13 -8.73
C THR A 60 7.29 -0.60 -8.61
N THR A 61 8.09 -0.72 -9.68
CA THR A 61 9.48 -0.22 -9.70
C THR A 61 9.52 1.30 -9.52
N GLU A 62 8.66 2.05 -10.20
CA GLU A 62 8.61 3.51 -10.03
C GLU A 62 8.12 3.93 -8.64
N VAL A 63 7.19 3.19 -8.04
CA VAL A 63 6.76 3.44 -6.65
C VAL A 63 7.93 3.23 -5.68
N VAL A 64 8.67 2.14 -5.83
CA VAL A 64 9.86 1.86 -5.00
C VAL A 64 10.90 2.98 -5.13
N ARG A 65 11.17 3.45 -6.36
CA ARG A 65 12.07 4.59 -6.59
C ARG A 65 11.57 5.87 -5.93
N LEU A 66 10.25 6.13 -5.97
CA LEU A 66 9.66 7.27 -5.27
C LEU A 66 9.84 7.15 -3.76
N LEU A 67 9.57 5.97 -3.18
CA LEU A 67 9.73 5.72 -1.75
C LEU A 67 11.16 5.98 -1.27
N MET A 68 12.15 5.50 -2.02
CA MET A 68 13.57 5.76 -1.72
C MET A 68 13.91 7.26 -1.74
N ARG A 69 13.32 8.04 -2.67
CA ARG A 69 13.53 9.50 -2.73
C ARG A 69 12.87 10.24 -1.58
N LEU A 70 11.70 9.78 -1.13
CA LEU A 70 10.97 10.43 -0.03
C LEU A 70 11.63 10.19 1.34
N ASN A 71 12.45 9.13 1.47
CA ASN A 71 13.21 8.80 2.68
C ASN A 71 12.35 8.81 3.96
N LEU A 72 11.13 8.27 3.86
CA LEU A 72 10.19 8.23 4.97
C LEU A 72 10.52 7.07 5.91
N PRO A 73 10.42 7.24 7.24
CA PRO A 73 10.71 6.15 8.18
C PRO A 73 9.64 5.05 8.15
N ARG A 74 8.36 5.45 8.04
CA ARG A 74 7.21 4.56 8.18
C ARG A 74 6.06 5.02 7.29
N LEU A 75 5.32 4.06 6.75
CA LEU A 75 4.12 4.30 5.93
C LEU A 75 3.01 3.32 6.30
N THR A 76 1.76 3.72 6.03
CA THR A 76 0.61 2.80 6.10
C THR A 76 0.26 2.30 4.69
N GLY A 77 -0.48 1.19 4.61
CA GLY A 77 -1.03 0.69 3.33
C GLY A 77 -1.77 1.76 2.51
N PRO A 78 -2.67 2.57 3.12
CA PRO A 78 -3.30 3.69 2.44
C PRO A 78 -2.32 4.70 1.86
N MET A 79 -1.27 5.10 2.59
CA MET A 79 -0.27 6.03 2.07
C MET A 79 0.49 5.46 0.88
N ILE A 80 0.86 4.17 0.93
CA ILE A 80 1.49 3.49 -0.21
C ILE A 80 0.57 3.52 -1.42
N ARG A 81 -0.74 3.28 -1.23
CA ARG A 81 -1.72 3.36 -2.32
C ARG A 81 -1.82 4.75 -2.93
N GLU A 82 -1.78 5.82 -2.15
CA GLU A 82 -1.76 7.19 -2.69
C GLU A 82 -0.52 7.45 -3.57
N LEU A 83 0.64 6.95 -3.13
CA LEU A 83 1.88 7.04 -3.91
C LEU A 83 1.78 6.22 -5.20
N THR A 84 1.20 5.01 -5.14
CA THR A 84 0.93 4.21 -6.34
C THR A 84 -0.04 4.90 -7.30
N CYS A 85 -1.13 5.48 -6.81
CA CYS A 85 -2.05 6.28 -7.62
C CYS A 85 -1.34 7.45 -8.32
N THR A 86 -0.41 8.10 -7.62
CA THR A 86 0.41 9.19 -8.20
C THR A 86 1.26 8.66 -9.36
N ILE A 87 1.94 7.53 -9.19
CA ILE A 87 2.74 6.90 -10.25
C ILE A 87 1.87 6.47 -11.43
N LEU A 88 0.69 5.89 -11.19
CA LEU A 88 -0.24 5.50 -12.25
C LEU A 88 -0.59 6.71 -13.14
N LEU A 89 -0.89 7.86 -12.54
CA LEU A 89 -1.17 9.10 -13.26
C LEU A 89 0.07 9.63 -14.01
N GLN A 90 1.25 9.63 -13.37
CA GLN A 90 2.49 10.06 -14.01
C GLN A 90 2.85 9.24 -15.26
N LEU A 91 2.50 7.96 -15.27
CA LEU A 91 2.74 7.05 -16.38
C LEU A 91 1.60 7.03 -17.42
N GLY A 92 0.53 7.81 -17.23
CA GLY A 92 -0.61 7.88 -18.14
C GLY A 92 -1.62 6.73 -18.00
N TYR A 93 -1.55 5.94 -16.92
CA TYR A 93 -2.45 4.81 -16.67
C TYR A 93 -3.74 5.24 -15.96
N GLU A 94 -4.50 6.15 -16.57
CA GLU A 94 -5.73 6.71 -15.99
C GLU A 94 -6.78 5.65 -15.67
N LYS A 95 -6.99 4.68 -16.57
CA LYS A 95 -7.91 3.55 -16.35
C LYS A 95 -7.53 2.75 -15.10
N TYR A 96 -6.25 2.43 -14.94
CA TYR A 96 -5.77 1.68 -13.79
C TYR A 96 -5.89 2.49 -12.52
N ARG A 97 -5.65 3.81 -12.57
CA ARG A 97 -5.97 4.70 -11.44
C ARG A 97 -7.44 4.52 -11.06
N TYR A 98 -8.39 4.67 -11.99
CA TYR A 98 -9.81 4.57 -11.66
C TYR A 98 -10.14 3.23 -10.98
N GLN A 99 -9.64 2.11 -11.51
CA GLN A 99 -9.81 0.78 -10.91
C GLN A 99 -9.17 0.69 -9.51
N TYR A 100 -8.00 1.31 -9.33
CA TYR A 100 -7.24 1.27 -8.09
C TYR A 100 -7.74 2.26 -7.01
N THR A 101 -8.78 3.05 -7.31
CA THR A 101 -9.33 4.09 -6.45
C THR A 101 -10.06 3.49 -5.24
N ARG A 102 -9.99 4.20 -4.11
CA ARG A 102 -10.77 3.87 -2.91
C ARG A 102 -12.11 4.62 -2.91
N VAL A 103 -13.19 3.91 -2.66
CA VAL A 103 -14.57 4.42 -2.47
C VAL A 103 -15.04 4.09 -1.05
N GLY A 104 -14.23 4.51 -0.07
CA GLY A 104 -14.29 3.99 1.31
C GLY A 104 -13.53 2.67 1.49
N PHE A 105 -13.55 1.82 0.46
CA PHE A 105 -12.84 0.53 0.34
C PHE A 105 -12.06 0.52 -0.99
N PRO A 106 -11.05 -0.35 -1.19
CA PRO A 106 -10.62 -0.72 -2.53
C PRO A 106 -11.84 -1.12 -3.40
N MET A 107 -11.91 -0.63 -4.63
CA MET A 107 -13.08 -0.83 -5.50
C MET A 107 -13.45 -2.31 -5.65
N LYS A 108 -12.47 -3.17 -5.92
CA LYS A 108 -12.68 -4.63 -6.07
C LYS A 108 -13.16 -5.31 -4.78
N GLU A 109 -12.71 -4.83 -3.63
CA GLU A 109 -13.19 -5.29 -2.33
C GLU A 109 -14.66 -4.92 -2.13
N LEU A 110 -15.05 -3.70 -2.49
CA LEU A 110 -16.46 -3.29 -2.46
C LEU A 110 -17.31 -4.12 -3.44
N GLU A 111 -16.84 -4.36 -4.66
CA GLU A 111 -17.54 -5.23 -5.62
C GLU A 111 -17.76 -6.63 -5.05
N SER A 112 -16.75 -7.19 -4.39
CA SER A 112 -16.84 -8.50 -3.72
C SER A 112 -17.85 -8.47 -2.57
N LEU A 113 -17.82 -7.43 -1.74
CA LEU A 113 -18.75 -7.23 -0.64
C LEU A 113 -20.21 -7.12 -1.14
N LEU A 114 -20.44 -6.35 -2.19
CA LEU A 114 -21.74 -6.17 -2.83
C LEU A 114 -22.27 -7.48 -3.43
N ALA A 115 -21.39 -8.30 -3.99
CA ALA A 115 -21.78 -9.58 -4.59
C ALA A 115 -22.09 -10.68 -3.55
N GLN A 116 -21.44 -10.64 -2.38
CA GLN A 116 -21.50 -11.71 -1.39
C GLN A 116 -22.43 -11.44 -0.20
N THR A 117 -22.82 -10.18 0.01
CA THR A 117 -23.61 -9.76 1.18
C THR A 117 -25.09 -9.62 0.84
N ASP A 118 -25.96 -10.13 1.71
CA ASP A 118 -27.40 -9.86 1.65
C ASP A 118 -27.65 -8.33 1.67
N LYS A 119 -28.45 -7.84 0.71
CA LYS A 119 -28.78 -6.41 0.56
C LYS A 119 -29.28 -5.77 1.85
N ASN A 120 -29.98 -6.53 2.71
CA ASN A 120 -30.51 -6.02 3.97
C ASN A 120 -29.42 -5.83 5.04
N LYS A 121 -28.30 -6.56 4.95
CA LYS A 121 -27.16 -6.47 5.87
C LYS A 121 -26.07 -5.53 5.37
N LEU A 122 -26.04 -5.28 4.05
CA LEU A 122 -25.03 -4.45 3.41
C LEU A 122 -24.85 -3.05 4.05
N PRO A 123 -25.90 -2.28 4.39
CA PRO A 123 -25.72 -0.98 5.02
C PRO A 123 -24.94 -1.05 6.34
N GLN A 124 -25.22 -2.05 7.17
CA GLN A 124 -24.55 -2.22 8.46
C GLN A 124 -23.08 -2.62 8.28
N VAL A 125 -22.80 -3.56 7.36
CA VAL A 125 -21.42 -3.99 7.09
C VAL A 125 -20.57 -2.84 6.56
N VAL A 126 -21.14 -2.02 5.67
CA VAL A 126 -20.46 -0.82 5.15
C VAL A 126 -20.19 0.17 6.27
N LEU A 127 -21.19 0.44 7.13
CA LEU A 127 -21.06 1.36 8.27
C LEU A 127 -19.97 0.89 9.25
N ASP A 128 -19.96 -0.40 9.57
CA ASP A 128 -18.99 -0.99 10.51
C ASP A 128 -17.55 -0.80 10.02
N GLN A 129 -17.28 -1.02 8.73
CA GLN A 129 -15.94 -0.77 8.19
C GLN A 129 -15.58 0.72 8.18
N VAL A 130 -16.50 1.60 7.79
CA VAL A 130 -16.23 3.04 7.76
C VAL A 130 -15.90 3.55 9.16
N LEU A 131 -16.66 3.12 10.18
CA LEU A 131 -16.39 3.44 11.58
C LEU A 131 -15.05 2.84 12.05
N PHE A 132 -14.72 1.63 11.59
CA PHE A 132 -13.44 1.01 11.88
C PHE A 132 -12.27 1.87 11.36
N GLU A 133 -12.28 2.25 10.08
CA GLU A 133 -11.23 3.09 9.46
C GLU A 133 -11.16 4.47 10.13
N TYR A 134 -12.31 5.10 10.40
CA TYR A 134 -12.39 6.37 11.11
C TYR A 134 -11.70 6.32 12.47
N ASN A 135 -12.01 5.32 13.29
CA ASN A 135 -11.45 5.18 14.63
C ASN A 135 -9.94 4.89 14.60
N ALA A 136 -9.48 4.10 13.62
CA ALA A 136 -8.05 3.83 13.41
C ALA A 136 -7.27 5.12 13.06
N VAL A 137 -7.82 5.97 12.20
CA VAL A 137 -7.21 7.26 11.86
C VAL A 137 -7.23 8.21 13.05
N LYS A 138 -8.36 8.31 13.76
CA LYS A 138 -8.51 9.20 14.93
C LYS A 138 -7.49 8.87 16.02
N ALA A 139 -7.24 7.59 16.28
CA ALA A 139 -6.23 7.14 17.25
C ALA A 139 -4.79 7.55 16.86
N LYS A 140 -4.51 7.66 15.56
CA LYS A 140 -3.21 8.09 15.02
C LYS A 140 -2.99 9.60 15.13
N ILE A 141 -4.05 10.40 15.04
CA ILE A 141 -3.97 11.86 15.22
C ILE A 141 -3.63 12.19 16.68
N THR A 142 -4.18 11.44 17.63
CA THR A 142 -3.90 11.63 19.06
C THR A 142 -2.57 11.04 19.51
N SER A 143 -1.96 10.12 18.75
CA SER A 143 -0.61 9.62 19.01
C SER A 143 0.41 10.50 18.27
N ASN A 144 0.96 11.47 18.98
CA ASN A 144 1.89 12.46 18.47
C ASN A 144 3.22 11.80 18.04
N VAL A 145 3.32 11.30 16.81
CA VAL A 145 4.56 10.72 16.25
C VAL A 145 5.36 11.85 15.59
N PRO A 146 6.51 12.26 16.16
CA PRO A 146 7.29 13.35 15.59
C PRO A 146 7.91 12.94 14.24
N PRO A 147 8.09 13.88 13.31
CA PRO A 147 8.82 13.63 12.07
C PRO A 147 10.27 13.27 12.38
N LYS A 148 10.87 12.35 11.61
CA LYS A 148 12.31 12.10 11.66
C LYS A 148 13.01 13.35 11.11
N LYS A 149 13.99 13.87 11.84
CA LYS A 149 14.96 14.85 11.33
C LYS A 149 15.82 14.22 10.26
#